data_AF-A0A3D1WW47-F1
#
_entry.id   AF-A0A3D1WW47-F1
#
_cell.length_a   1.000
_cell.length_b   1.000
_cell.length_c   1.000
_cell.angle_alpha   90.00
_cell.angle_beta   90.00
_cell.angle_gamma   90.00
#
_symmetry.space_group_name_H-M   'P 1'
#
loop_
_entity.id
_entity.type
_entity.pdbx_description
1 polymer ?
#
loop_
_entity_poly.entity_id
_entity_poly.type
_entity_poly.pdbx_seq_one_letter_code
_entity_poly.pdbx_strand_id
1 'polypeptide(L)'
;MRKTLPPSQYLISGFFAIILVGSALLSLPFAHREGIQLAYIDALFTSFSAVCVTGLVTVDVAATFTLFGRAIIAVLILLGGMGFAAVIMSIVLMLGWDVGISQRTLLSEAYNLGTLRGTLVIVKTVVFASVMFQIVGTVLGYLVFRLDYSPLDALGHSLFHAISAFNNAGFDLMGNFDSMMNYRHNVLLNMLTMFLIVSGGLGFFVLSDVFRKRWNFRKFTMHTKIVLSVTTFLIVFGMVVISLVERMDILSALFQSVTARTAGFNTIDTGSLSTFSLFFVVLLMFVGASPGSTGGGIKTTTTFAIWLSLMSLAFGKQPAAFKRRIPEDSLLKAFQVLM
;
A
#
# COMPACT_ATOMS: atom_id res chain seq x y z
N MET A 1 14.63 37.37 0.23
CA MET A 1 14.60 36.01 -0.36
C MET A 1 13.81 35.09 0.56
N ARG A 2 12.60 34.63 0.18
CA ARG A 2 11.92 33.57 0.93
C ARG A 2 12.76 32.30 0.77
N LYS A 3 13.41 31.83 1.83
CA LYS A 3 14.06 30.51 1.84
C LYS A 3 12.96 29.48 1.60
N THR A 4 12.86 28.96 0.38
CA THR A 4 11.97 27.83 0.08
C THR A 4 12.52 26.62 0.80
N LEU A 5 11.70 25.94 1.60
CA LEU A 5 12.10 24.72 2.28
C LEU A 5 12.59 23.69 1.24
N PRO A 6 13.56 22.82 1.58
CA PRO A 6 13.95 21.73 0.70
C PRO A 6 12.76 20.79 0.45
N PRO A 7 12.70 20.10 -0.70
CA PRO A 7 11.58 19.22 -1.08
C PRO A 7 11.17 18.22 0.01
N SER A 8 12.14 17.60 0.68
CA SER A 8 11.89 16.63 1.76
C SER A 8 11.19 17.25 2.98
N GLN A 9 11.55 18.47 3.39
CA GLN A 9 10.88 19.15 4.50
C GLN A 9 9.46 19.59 4.13
N TYR A 10 9.23 19.99 2.88
CA TYR A 10 7.88 20.21 2.36
C TYR A 10 7.04 18.93 2.40
N LEU A 11 7.62 17.79 2.04
CA LEU A 11 6.92 16.51 2.11
C LEU A 11 6.52 16.16 3.56
N ILE A 12 7.45 16.25 4.50
CA ILE A 12 7.21 15.94 5.91
C ILE A 12 6.14 16.86 6.52
N SER A 13 6.28 18.18 6.33
CA SER A 13 5.33 19.16 6.87
C SER A 13 3.93 19.01 6.26
N GLY A 14 3.83 18.73 4.96
CA GLY A 14 2.56 18.46 4.29
C GLY A 14 1.86 17.21 4.84
N PHE A 15 2.60 16.10 4.99
CA PHE A 15 2.09 14.88 5.62
C PHE A 15 1.59 15.13 7.04
N PHE A 16 2.37 15.82 7.86
CA PHE A 16 2.01 16.13 9.24
C PHE A 16 0.77 17.03 9.33
N ALA A 17 0.64 18.02 8.44
CA ALA A 17 -0.54 18.88 8.38
C ALA A 17 -1.80 18.09 8.02
N ILE A 18 -1.74 17.17 7.06
CA ILE A 18 -2.88 16.30 6.68
C ILE A 18 -3.31 15.46 7.88
N ILE A 19 -2.36 14.92 8.65
CA ILE A 19 -2.66 14.12 9.84
C ILE A 19 -3.38 14.95 10.90
N LEU A 20 -2.91 16.16 11.20
CA LEU A 20 -3.54 17.05 12.18
C LEU A 20 -4.93 17.54 11.75
N VAL A 21 -5.10 17.85 10.47
CA VAL A 21 -6.43 18.21 9.93
C VAL A 21 -7.36 17.00 10.00
N GLY A 22 -6.88 15.82 9.62
CA GLY A 22 -7.62 14.57 9.72
C GLY A 22 -8.05 14.26 11.16
N SER A 23 -7.16 14.44 12.15
CA SER A 23 -7.49 14.18 13.55
C SER A 23 -8.51 15.17 14.09
N ALA A 24 -8.39 16.45 13.73
CA ALA A 24 -9.37 17.47 14.09
C ALA A 24 -10.76 17.15 13.50
N LEU A 25 -10.82 16.77 12.22
CA LEU A 25 -12.07 16.40 11.55
C LEU A 25 -12.69 15.13 12.15
N LEU A 26 -11.88 14.12 12.47
CA LEU A 26 -12.34 12.89 13.12
C LEU A 26 -12.81 13.14 14.55
N SER A 27 -12.27 14.15 15.25
CA SER A 27 -12.70 14.49 16.62
C SER A 27 -14.05 15.23 16.70
N LEU A 28 -14.60 15.67 15.56
CA LEU A 28 -15.89 16.35 15.54
C LEU A 28 -17.03 15.40 15.94
N PRO A 29 -18.06 15.87 16.68
CA PRO A 29 -19.16 15.02 17.10
C PRO A 29 -19.93 14.38 15.93
N PHE A 30 -19.98 15.05 14.77
CA PHE A 30 -20.61 14.53 13.55
C PHE A 30 -19.89 13.29 12.96
N ALA A 31 -18.64 13.06 13.33
CA ALA A 31 -17.87 11.91 12.89
C ALA A 31 -18.16 10.66 13.74
N HIS A 32 -18.77 10.79 14.92
CA HIS A 32 -19.02 9.68 15.86
C HIS A 32 -20.49 9.26 15.87
N ARG A 33 -20.75 7.97 16.03
CA ARG A 33 -22.11 7.48 16.27
C ARG A 33 -22.63 7.96 17.63
N GLU A 34 -23.94 8.04 17.77
CA GLU A 34 -24.59 8.49 19.01
C GLU A 34 -24.16 7.65 20.22
N GLY A 35 -23.90 8.32 21.34
CA GLY A 35 -23.47 7.69 22.59
C GLY A 35 -21.98 7.38 22.69
N ILE A 36 -21.19 7.62 21.65
CA ILE A 36 -19.74 7.34 21.65
C ILE A 36 -18.95 8.61 22.01
N GLN A 37 -18.14 8.51 23.06
CA GLN A 37 -17.13 9.52 23.39
C GLN A 37 -15.76 9.02 22.95
N LEU A 38 -15.17 9.71 21.97
CA LEU A 38 -13.83 9.39 21.47
C LEU A 38 -12.80 10.30 22.14
N ALA A 39 -11.75 9.72 22.72
CA ALA A 39 -10.63 10.51 23.20
C ALA A 39 -9.85 11.09 22.00
N TYR A 40 -9.38 12.33 22.10
CA TYR A 40 -8.64 12.97 21.01
C TYR A 40 -7.39 12.17 20.59
N ILE A 41 -6.74 11.49 21.53
CA ILE A 41 -5.58 10.65 21.24
C ILE A 41 -5.91 9.50 20.28
N ASP A 42 -7.11 8.92 20.38
CA ASP A 42 -7.58 7.86 19.48
C ASP A 42 -7.89 8.41 18.08
N ALA A 43 -8.49 9.60 18.01
CA ALA A 43 -8.71 10.30 16.74
C ALA A 43 -7.38 10.64 16.05
N LEU A 44 -6.40 11.12 16.83
CA LEU A 44 -5.05 11.40 16.34
C LEU A 44 -4.35 10.13 15.86
N PHE A 45 -4.38 9.06 16.66
CA PHE A 45 -3.79 7.77 16.28
C PHE A 45 -4.43 7.19 15.02
N THR A 46 -5.76 7.24 14.91
CA THR A 46 -6.50 6.78 13.73
C THR A 46 -6.12 7.58 12.49
N SER A 47 -5.98 8.90 12.61
CA SER A 47 -5.52 9.76 11.51
C SER A 47 -4.08 9.42 11.07
N PHE A 48 -3.16 9.25 12.04
CA PHE A 48 -1.80 8.79 11.76
C PHE A 48 -1.78 7.46 11.02
N SER A 49 -2.52 6.48 11.52
CA SER A 49 -2.59 5.14 10.95
C SER A 49 -3.21 5.14 9.55
N ALA A 50 -4.24 5.95 9.30
CA ALA A 50 -4.87 6.08 7.99
C ALA A 50 -3.95 6.73 6.96
N VAL A 51 -3.30 7.85 7.31
CA VAL A 51 -2.38 8.57 6.39
C VAL A 51 -1.08 7.81 6.16
N CYS A 52 -0.56 7.13 7.18
CA CYS A 52 0.62 6.27 7.05
C CYS A 52 0.27 4.90 6.46
N VAL A 53 -1.03 4.61 6.29
CA VAL A 53 -1.52 3.38 5.66
C VAL A 53 -1.09 2.14 6.46
N THR A 54 -1.11 2.24 7.79
CA THR A 54 -0.59 1.22 8.72
C THR A 54 -1.64 0.17 9.11
N GLY A 55 -2.91 0.58 9.23
CA GLY A 55 -4.03 -0.33 9.53
C GLY A 55 -4.23 -0.67 11.01
N LEU A 56 -3.45 -0.08 11.91
CA LEU A 56 -3.67 -0.21 13.34
C LEU A 56 -4.77 0.74 13.80
N VAL A 57 -5.68 0.24 14.63
CA VAL A 57 -6.80 1.00 15.18
C VAL A 57 -6.86 0.79 16.69
N THR A 58 -7.13 1.85 17.45
CA THR A 58 -7.36 1.75 18.91
C THR A 58 -8.84 1.60 19.25
N VAL A 59 -9.71 1.90 18.29
CA VAL A 59 -11.16 1.80 18.37
C VAL A 59 -11.70 1.13 17.12
N ASP A 60 -12.83 0.43 17.24
CA ASP A 60 -13.45 -0.22 16.09
C ASP A 60 -14.04 0.82 15.13
N VAL A 61 -13.54 0.86 13.90
CA VAL A 61 -13.91 1.89 12.92
C VAL A 61 -15.38 1.81 12.52
N ALA A 62 -15.93 0.59 12.42
CA ALA A 62 -17.31 0.39 12.05
C ALA A 62 -18.25 0.79 13.19
N ALA A 63 -17.90 0.49 14.43
CA ALA A 63 -18.70 0.82 15.60
C ALA A 63 -18.62 2.32 15.95
N THR A 64 -17.43 2.94 15.83
CA THR A 64 -17.18 4.31 16.29
C THR A 64 -17.65 5.36 15.29
N PHE A 65 -17.30 5.23 14.01
CA PHE A 65 -17.44 6.33 13.06
C PHE A 65 -18.74 6.27 12.25
N THR A 66 -19.34 7.44 12.03
CA THR A 66 -20.44 7.66 11.09
C THR A 66 -19.96 7.53 9.64
N LEU A 67 -20.88 7.61 8.67
CA LEU A 67 -20.51 7.68 7.25
C LEU A 67 -19.53 8.84 6.97
N PHE A 68 -19.69 9.97 7.65
CA PHE A 68 -18.78 11.11 7.54
C PHE A 68 -17.37 10.77 8.03
N GLY A 69 -17.25 10.18 9.23
CA GLY A 69 -15.95 9.76 9.78
C GLY A 69 -15.26 8.70 8.91
N ARG A 70 -16.01 7.69 8.45
CA ARG A 70 -15.51 6.66 7.54
C ARG A 70 -15.04 7.25 6.20
N ALA A 71 -15.75 8.24 5.67
CA ALA A 71 -15.33 8.94 4.45
C ALA A 71 -14.02 9.72 4.66
N ILE A 72 -13.85 10.38 5.81
CA ILE A 72 -12.58 11.04 6.17
C ILE A 72 -11.45 10.02 6.19
N ILE A 73 -11.63 8.88 6.88
CA ILE A 73 -10.61 7.81 6.94
C ILE A 73 -10.24 7.33 5.53
N ALA A 74 -11.24 7.09 4.66
CA ALA A 74 -11.00 6.67 3.28
C ALA A 74 -10.19 7.72 2.48
N VAL A 75 -10.49 9.01 2.67
CA VAL A 75 -9.72 10.11 2.05
C VAL A 75 -8.30 10.16 2.58
N LEU A 76 -8.09 10.02 3.89
CA LEU A 76 -6.76 9.99 4.49
C LEU A 76 -5.93 8.82 3.95
N ILE A 77 -6.53 7.63 3.79
CA ILE A 77 -5.90 6.46 3.16
C ILE A 77 -5.51 6.76 1.71
N LEU A 78 -6.37 7.40 0.93
CA LEU A 78 -6.08 7.77 -0.46
C LEU A 78 -4.91 8.76 -0.57
N LEU A 79 -4.91 9.78 0.29
CA LEU A 79 -3.84 10.78 0.36
C LEU A 79 -2.51 10.15 0.76
N GLY A 80 -2.55 9.23 1.72
CA GLY A 80 -1.41 8.46 2.19
C GLY A 80 -0.82 7.54 1.13
N GLY A 81 -1.65 6.62 0.61
CA GLY A 81 -1.22 5.55 -0.28
C GLY A 81 -0.68 6.04 -1.62
N MET A 82 -1.34 7.04 -2.23
CA MET A 82 -0.83 7.64 -3.47
C MET A 82 0.36 8.58 -3.24
N GLY A 83 0.58 9.01 -1.99
CA GLY A 83 1.47 10.10 -1.61
C GLY A 83 0.83 11.46 -1.88
N PHE A 84 0.78 12.32 -0.86
CA PHE A 84 0.03 13.59 -0.96
C PHE A 84 0.50 14.48 -2.14
N ALA A 85 1.79 14.46 -2.46
CA ALA A 85 2.34 15.20 -3.59
C ALA A 85 1.73 14.76 -4.92
N ALA A 86 1.44 13.47 -5.09
CA ALA A 86 0.79 12.97 -6.29
C ALA A 86 -0.67 13.41 -6.39
N VAL A 87 -1.38 13.45 -5.26
CA VAL A 87 -2.77 13.90 -5.22
C VAL A 87 -2.87 15.38 -5.54
N ILE A 88 -2.06 16.22 -4.89
CA ILE A 88 -1.99 17.66 -5.18
C ILE A 88 -1.72 17.87 -6.67
N MET A 89 -0.74 17.15 -7.22
CA MET A 89 -0.36 17.30 -8.62
C MET A 89 -1.42 16.82 -9.60
N SER A 90 -2.21 15.82 -9.22
CA SER A 90 -3.33 15.36 -10.03
C SER A 90 -4.43 16.41 -10.10
N ILE A 91 -4.73 17.07 -8.97
CA ILE A 91 -5.69 18.18 -8.91
C ILE A 91 -5.20 19.35 -9.77
N VAL A 92 -3.94 19.77 -9.62
CA VAL A 92 -3.33 20.85 -10.42
C VAL A 92 -3.42 20.54 -11.93
N LEU A 93 -3.14 19.30 -12.33
CA LEU A 93 -3.22 18.86 -13.72
C LEU A 93 -4.66 18.78 -14.25
N MET A 94 -5.64 18.42 -13.41
CA MET A 94 -7.06 18.39 -13.77
C MET A 94 -7.64 19.80 -13.92
N LEU A 95 -7.18 20.75 -13.11
CA LEU A 95 -7.54 22.17 -13.20
C LEU A 95 -6.86 22.90 -14.38
N GLY A 96 -6.02 22.20 -15.15
CA GLY A 96 -5.32 22.77 -16.30
C GLY A 96 -4.24 23.78 -15.93
N TRP A 97 -3.78 23.79 -14.67
CA TRP A 97 -2.75 24.71 -14.22
C TRP A 97 -1.38 24.28 -14.71
N ASP A 98 -0.56 25.27 -15.07
CA ASP A 98 0.81 25.03 -15.51
C ASP A 98 1.66 24.45 -14.39
N VAL A 99 2.37 23.37 -14.72
CA VAL A 99 3.26 22.69 -13.78
C VAL A 99 4.70 23.10 -14.03
N GLY A 100 5.20 23.98 -13.17
CA GLY A 100 6.57 24.45 -13.10
C GLY A 100 7.57 23.39 -12.60
N ILE A 101 8.86 23.73 -12.66
CA ILE A 101 9.96 22.80 -12.35
C ILE A 101 9.95 22.37 -10.88
N SER A 102 9.66 23.29 -9.95
CA SER A 102 9.64 23.01 -8.50
C SER A 102 8.63 21.91 -8.13
N GLN A 103 7.45 21.92 -8.76
CA GLN A 103 6.42 20.90 -8.59
C GLN A 103 6.85 19.54 -9.17
N ARG A 104 7.55 19.55 -10.32
CA ARG A 104 8.10 18.32 -10.91
C ARG A 104 9.22 17.73 -10.07
N THR A 105 10.05 18.56 -9.43
CA THR A 105 11.08 18.09 -8.48
C THR A 105 10.46 17.47 -7.24
N LEU A 106 9.40 18.05 -6.68
CA LEU A 106 8.66 17.45 -5.56
C LEU A 106 8.10 16.06 -5.93
N LEU A 107 7.54 15.91 -7.12
CA LEU A 107 7.06 14.62 -7.62
C LEU A 107 8.18 13.60 -7.83
N SER A 108 9.30 14.04 -8.40
CA SER A 108 10.46 13.18 -8.62
C SER A 108 10.99 12.64 -7.28
N GLU A 109 11.04 13.50 -6.26
CA GLU A 109 11.46 13.12 -4.92
C GLU A 109 10.46 12.17 -4.25
N ALA A 110 9.16 12.49 -4.28
CA ALA A 110 8.11 11.68 -3.65
C ALA A 110 8.05 10.24 -4.21
N TYR A 111 8.32 10.07 -5.50
CA TYR A 111 8.35 8.77 -6.17
C TYR A 111 9.75 8.17 -6.33
N ASN A 112 10.78 8.84 -5.81
CA ASN A 112 12.19 8.45 -5.95
C ASN A 112 12.59 8.18 -7.42
N LEU A 113 12.14 9.06 -8.32
CA LEU A 113 12.43 9.02 -9.74
C LEU A 113 13.74 9.74 -10.03
N GLY A 114 14.65 9.11 -10.78
CA GLY A 114 15.92 9.71 -11.19
C GLY A 114 15.81 10.74 -12.32
N THR A 115 14.61 11.04 -12.83
CA THR A 115 14.43 11.96 -13.97
C THR A 115 13.14 12.78 -13.87
N LEU A 116 13.21 14.06 -14.25
CA LEU A 116 12.06 14.98 -14.35
C LEU A 116 11.25 14.82 -15.65
N ARG A 117 11.80 14.14 -16.66
CA ARG A 117 11.17 14.01 -17.98
C ARG A 117 10.13 12.90 -17.92
N GLY A 118 8.88 13.24 -18.22
CA GLY A 118 7.78 12.27 -18.24
C GLY A 118 7.13 11.99 -16.88
N THR A 119 7.57 12.64 -15.80
CA THR A 119 7.00 12.51 -14.45
C THR A 119 5.49 12.77 -14.44
N LEU A 120 5.02 13.78 -15.18
CA LEU A 120 3.59 14.10 -15.27
C LEU A 120 2.76 13.01 -15.97
N VAL A 121 3.32 12.38 -16.99
CA VAL A 121 2.65 11.27 -17.69
C VAL A 121 2.55 10.06 -16.76
N ILE A 122 3.58 9.80 -15.96
CA ILE A 122 3.56 8.74 -14.95
C ILE A 122 2.46 9.02 -13.94
N VAL A 123 2.42 10.20 -13.33
CA VAL A 123 1.36 10.58 -12.35
C VAL A 123 -0.04 10.42 -12.92
N LYS A 124 -0.31 10.92 -14.14
CA LYS A 124 -1.62 10.75 -14.79
C LYS A 124 -1.99 9.28 -14.99
N THR A 125 -1.03 8.48 -15.47
CA THR A 125 -1.23 7.04 -15.70
C THR A 125 -1.54 6.32 -14.38
N VAL A 126 -0.87 6.74 -13.31
CA VAL A 126 -0.94 6.15 -11.97
C VAL A 126 -2.25 6.43 -11.29
N VAL A 127 -2.68 7.68 -11.27
CA VAL A 127 -3.95 8.07 -10.68
C VAL A 127 -5.10 7.43 -11.44
N PHE A 128 -5.04 7.42 -12.77
CA PHE A 128 -6.01 6.71 -13.59
C PHE A 128 -6.05 5.21 -13.26
N ALA A 129 -4.90 4.54 -13.23
CA ALA A 129 -4.84 3.11 -12.90
C ALA A 129 -5.38 2.82 -11.49
N SER A 130 -5.00 3.63 -10.49
CA SER A 130 -5.46 3.54 -9.10
C SER A 130 -6.98 3.62 -9.00
N VAL A 131 -7.58 4.64 -9.62
CA VAL A 131 -9.04 4.81 -9.64
C VAL A 131 -9.71 3.64 -10.35
N MET A 132 -9.16 3.17 -11.47
CA MET A 132 -9.73 2.02 -12.20
C MET A 132 -9.71 0.73 -11.36
N PHE A 133 -8.59 0.42 -10.69
CA PHE A 133 -8.51 -0.76 -9.82
C PHE A 133 -9.51 -0.68 -8.67
N GLN A 134 -9.66 0.49 -8.05
CA GLN A 134 -10.60 0.69 -6.95
C GLN A 134 -12.05 0.61 -7.42
N ILE A 135 -12.41 1.14 -8.59
CA ILE A 135 -13.76 1.02 -9.16
C ILE A 135 -14.07 -0.46 -9.44
N VAL A 136 -13.16 -1.18 -10.10
CA VAL A 136 -13.35 -2.62 -10.38
C VAL A 136 -13.45 -3.40 -9.06
N GLY A 137 -12.61 -3.08 -8.08
CA GLY A 137 -12.67 -3.62 -6.72
C GLY A 137 -14.01 -3.36 -6.04
N THR A 138 -14.54 -2.16 -6.17
CA THR A 138 -15.84 -1.77 -5.61
C THR A 138 -16.97 -2.57 -6.26
N VAL A 139 -17.00 -2.64 -7.60
CA VAL A 139 -18.05 -3.36 -8.33
C VAL A 139 -18.04 -4.86 -8.00
N LEU A 140 -16.86 -5.49 -8.00
CA LEU A 140 -16.76 -6.93 -7.70
C LEU A 140 -17.01 -7.22 -6.22
N GLY A 141 -16.52 -6.37 -5.31
CA GLY A 141 -16.77 -6.48 -3.88
C GLY A 141 -18.25 -6.26 -3.54
N TYR A 142 -18.93 -5.36 -4.24
CA TYR A 142 -20.36 -5.11 -4.08
C TYR A 142 -21.20 -6.36 -4.29
N LEU A 143 -20.85 -7.20 -5.27
CA LEU A 143 -21.56 -8.46 -5.53
C LEU A 143 -21.54 -9.40 -4.32
N VAL A 144 -20.46 -9.37 -3.53
CA VAL A 144 -20.33 -10.16 -2.30
C VAL A 144 -21.06 -9.47 -1.15
N PHE A 145 -20.72 -8.22 -0.85
CA PHE A 145 -21.29 -7.50 0.30
C PHE A 145 -22.80 -7.26 0.18
N ARG A 146 -23.37 -7.29 -1.03
CA ARG A 146 -24.81 -7.14 -1.22
C ARG A 146 -25.62 -8.28 -0.62
N LEU A 147 -25.02 -9.46 -0.42
CA LEU A 147 -25.66 -10.61 0.20
C LEU A 147 -25.91 -10.39 1.70
N ASP A 148 -25.01 -9.65 2.37
CA ASP A 148 -25.02 -9.48 3.82
C ASP A 148 -25.52 -8.09 4.26
N TYR A 149 -25.41 -7.07 3.39
CA TYR A 149 -25.75 -5.68 3.69
C TYR A 149 -26.82 -5.09 2.76
N SER A 150 -27.44 -3.99 3.22
CA SER A 150 -28.36 -3.18 2.40
C SER A 150 -27.64 -2.64 1.15
N PRO A 151 -28.35 -2.27 0.06
CA PRO A 151 -27.71 -1.80 -1.16
C PRO A 151 -26.75 -0.63 -0.97
N LEU A 152 -27.08 0.33 -0.10
CA LEU A 152 -26.25 1.51 0.15
C LEU A 152 -25.07 1.17 1.05
N ASP A 153 -25.28 0.34 2.08
CA ASP A 153 -24.22 -0.08 2.98
C ASP A 153 -23.22 -0.99 2.26
N ALA A 154 -23.69 -1.93 1.44
CA ALA A 154 -22.84 -2.78 0.61
C ALA A 154 -21.95 -1.96 -0.34
N LEU A 155 -22.47 -0.87 -0.91
CA LEU A 155 -21.69 0.06 -1.73
C LEU A 155 -20.61 0.76 -0.88
N GLY A 156 -20.97 1.23 0.32
CA GLY A 156 -20.02 1.84 1.25
C GLY A 156 -18.90 0.89 1.69
N HIS A 157 -19.25 -0.34 2.06
CA HIS A 157 -18.29 -1.38 2.45
C HIS A 157 -17.38 -1.78 1.29
N SER A 158 -17.95 -2.03 0.11
CA SER A 158 -17.15 -2.39 -1.08
C SER A 158 -16.19 -1.29 -1.51
N LEU A 159 -16.62 -0.03 -1.50
CA LEU A 159 -15.78 1.12 -1.85
C LEU A 159 -14.66 1.31 -0.84
N PHE A 160 -14.99 1.32 0.45
CA PHE A 160 -14.00 1.49 1.51
C PHE A 160 -12.98 0.35 1.49
N HIS A 161 -13.44 -0.90 1.35
CA HIS A 161 -12.57 -2.07 1.26
C HIS A 161 -11.66 -2.01 0.04
N ALA A 162 -12.15 -1.58 -1.13
CA ALA A 162 -11.33 -1.45 -2.32
C ALA A 162 -10.26 -0.35 -2.18
N ILE A 163 -10.61 0.80 -1.59
CA ILE A 163 -9.67 1.88 -1.26
C ILE A 163 -8.60 1.38 -0.30
N SER A 164 -9.01 0.73 0.79
CA SER A 164 -8.10 0.20 1.80
C SER A 164 -7.18 -0.88 1.22
N ALA A 165 -7.73 -1.85 0.49
CA ALA A 165 -6.97 -2.95 -0.11
C ALA A 165 -5.97 -2.50 -1.17
N PHE A 166 -6.36 -1.61 -2.08
CA PHE A 166 -5.44 -1.11 -3.10
C PHE A 166 -4.33 -0.25 -2.52
N ASN A 167 -4.61 0.51 -1.45
CA ASN A 167 -3.59 1.31 -0.80
C ASN A 167 -2.78 0.51 0.22
N ASN A 168 -3.13 -0.74 0.51
CA ASN A 168 -2.52 -1.57 1.56
C ASN A 168 -2.75 -1.01 2.97
N ALA A 169 -3.92 -0.43 3.24
CA ALA A 169 -4.20 0.27 4.49
C ALA A 169 -4.63 -0.63 5.64
N GLY A 170 -5.22 -1.80 5.38
CA GLY A 170 -5.67 -2.73 6.42
C GLY A 170 -6.89 -2.29 7.23
N PHE A 171 -7.41 -1.09 6.99
CA PHE A 171 -8.68 -0.64 7.55
C PHE A 171 -9.84 -1.41 6.91
N ASP A 172 -10.82 -1.80 7.71
CA ASP A 172 -12.07 -2.38 7.24
C ASP A 172 -13.27 -1.84 8.01
N LEU A 173 -14.47 -2.20 7.55
CA LEU A 173 -15.74 -1.79 8.15
C LEU A 173 -16.53 -2.99 8.68
N MET A 174 -15.90 -4.14 8.90
CA MET A 174 -16.61 -5.39 9.21
C MET A 174 -16.99 -5.46 10.70
N GLY A 175 -16.31 -4.69 11.53
CA GLY A 175 -16.59 -4.55 12.96
C GLY A 175 -16.01 -5.68 13.81
N ASN A 176 -16.12 -5.52 15.13
CA ASN A 176 -15.60 -6.42 16.18
C ASN A 176 -14.09 -6.70 16.09
N PHE A 177 -13.32 -5.86 15.38
CA PHE A 177 -11.93 -6.16 15.02
C PHE A 177 -11.76 -7.49 14.24
N ASP A 178 -12.84 -8.03 13.66
CA ASP A 178 -12.81 -9.32 12.97
C ASP A 178 -12.14 -9.23 11.59
N SER A 179 -12.13 -8.04 11.00
CA SER A 179 -11.67 -7.80 9.65
C SER A 179 -12.35 -8.74 8.65
N MET A 180 -11.57 -9.50 7.88
CA MET A 180 -12.05 -10.41 6.84
C MET A 180 -12.28 -11.83 7.34
N MET A 181 -12.22 -12.10 8.66
CA MET A 181 -12.40 -13.45 9.22
C MET A 181 -13.77 -14.05 8.86
N ASN A 182 -14.82 -13.24 8.88
CA ASN A 182 -16.18 -13.67 8.48
C ASN A 182 -16.28 -14.05 6.99
N TYR A 183 -15.34 -13.59 6.16
CA TYR A 183 -15.27 -13.89 4.72
C TYR A 183 -14.13 -14.85 4.35
N ARG A 184 -13.55 -15.56 5.33
CA ARG A 184 -12.40 -16.46 5.12
C ARG A 184 -12.59 -17.44 3.97
N HIS A 185 -13.79 -18.01 3.82
CA HIS A 185 -14.09 -19.00 2.78
C HIS A 185 -14.60 -18.39 1.47
N ASN A 186 -14.82 -17.08 1.40
CA ASN A 186 -15.29 -16.42 0.19
C ASN A 186 -14.13 -16.23 -0.79
N VAL A 187 -14.04 -17.13 -1.78
CA VAL A 187 -12.94 -17.15 -2.75
C VAL A 187 -12.87 -15.85 -3.55
N LEU A 188 -14.02 -15.31 -3.97
CA LEU A 188 -14.06 -14.11 -4.80
C LEU A 188 -13.49 -12.90 -4.06
N LEU A 189 -13.95 -12.66 -2.83
CA LEU A 189 -13.52 -11.51 -2.04
C LEU A 189 -12.04 -11.61 -1.63
N ASN A 190 -11.58 -12.81 -1.25
CA ASN A 190 -10.16 -13.01 -0.91
C ASN A 190 -9.25 -12.82 -2.12
N MET A 191 -9.59 -13.41 -3.28
CA MET A 191 -8.80 -13.24 -4.50
C MET A 191 -8.78 -11.78 -4.96
N LEU A 192 -9.91 -11.09 -4.88
CA LEU A 192 -10.02 -9.67 -5.19
C LEU A 192 -9.13 -8.82 -4.28
N THR A 193 -9.22 -9.05 -2.97
CA THR A 193 -8.44 -8.32 -1.96
C THR A 193 -6.95 -8.54 -2.16
N MET A 194 -6.51 -9.79 -2.34
CA MET A 194 -5.11 -10.12 -2.64
C MET A 194 -4.63 -9.46 -3.94
N PHE A 195 -5.47 -9.45 -4.98
CA PHE A 195 -5.14 -8.80 -6.25
C PHE A 195 -4.94 -7.28 -6.07
N LEU A 196 -5.83 -6.62 -5.34
CA LEU A 196 -5.72 -5.18 -5.06
C LEU A 196 -4.44 -4.87 -4.27
N ILE A 197 -4.16 -5.61 -3.20
CA ILE A 197 -2.95 -5.48 -2.37
C ILE A 197 -1.68 -5.65 -3.21
N VAL A 198 -1.62 -6.69 -4.05
CA VAL A 198 -0.45 -6.93 -4.90
C VAL A 198 -0.32 -5.82 -5.93
N SER A 199 -1.41 -5.40 -6.57
CA SER A 199 -1.38 -4.34 -7.58
C SER A 199 -0.91 -3.00 -7.00
N GLY A 200 -1.41 -2.61 -5.83
CA GLY A 200 -0.98 -1.41 -5.10
C GLY A 200 0.48 -1.49 -4.65
N GLY A 201 0.91 -2.66 -4.15
CA GLY A 201 2.25 -2.91 -3.63
C GLY A 201 3.36 -3.13 -4.67
N LEU A 202 3.03 -3.38 -5.94
CA LEU A 202 4.02 -3.57 -7.02
C LEU A 202 4.73 -2.27 -7.41
N GLY A 203 4.12 -1.13 -7.13
CA GLY A 203 4.64 0.16 -7.52
C GLY A 203 4.16 0.62 -8.88
N PHE A 204 3.93 1.91 -8.94
CA PHE A 204 3.28 2.62 -10.02
C PHE A 204 4.03 2.56 -11.36
N PHE A 205 5.37 2.57 -11.31
CA PHE A 205 6.19 2.41 -12.51
C PHE A 205 6.07 1.00 -13.10
N VAL A 206 6.01 -0.02 -12.24
CA VAL A 206 5.90 -1.42 -12.63
C VAL A 206 4.54 -1.67 -13.29
N LEU A 207 3.46 -1.17 -12.71
CA LEU A 207 2.12 -1.22 -13.32
C LEU A 207 2.13 -0.58 -14.72
N SER A 208 2.64 0.65 -14.85
CA SER A 208 2.72 1.35 -16.13
C SER A 208 3.54 0.58 -17.18
N ASP A 209 4.66 -0.02 -16.78
CA ASP A 209 5.52 -0.81 -17.67
C ASP A 209 4.81 -2.09 -18.16
N VAL A 210 4.10 -2.78 -17.25
CA VAL A 210 3.33 -4.00 -17.55
C VAL A 210 2.19 -3.71 -18.53
N PHE A 211 1.42 -2.64 -18.29
CA PHE A 211 0.31 -2.24 -19.15
C PHE A 211 0.80 -1.84 -20.55
N ARG A 212 1.80 -0.96 -20.64
CA ARG A 212 2.33 -0.48 -21.95
C ARG A 212 2.94 -1.58 -22.79
N LYS A 213 3.61 -2.55 -22.15
CA LYS A 213 4.28 -3.66 -22.83
C LYS A 213 3.40 -4.90 -22.96
N ARG A 214 2.10 -4.79 -22.66
CA ARG A 214 1.08 -5.84 -22.78
C ARG A 214 1.55 -7.17 -22.21
N TRP A 215 2.01 -7.17 -20.97
CA TRP A 215 2.43 -8.38 -20.26
C TRP A 215 3.64 -9.14 -20.86
N ASN A 216 4.36 -8.56 -21.83
CA ASN A 216 5.50 -9.21 -22.45
C ASN A 216 6.77 -9.09 -21.58
N PHE A 217 7.04 -10.14 -20.79
CA PHE A 217 8.16 -10.18 -19.85
C PHE A 217 9.52 -9.86 -20.47
N ARG A 218 9.77 -10.23 -21.73
CA ARG A 218 11.05 -9.97 -22.40
C ARG A 218 11.32 -8.47 -22.53
N LYS A 219 10.27 -7.67 -22.78
CA LYS A 219 10.34 -6.23 -23.00
C LYS A 219 10.40 -5.42 -21.70
N PHE A 220 10.08 -6.00 -20.56
CA PHE A 220 10.07 -5.30 -19.27
C PHE A 220 11.43 -4.70 -18.92
N THR A 221 11.40 -3.57 -18.22
CA THR A 221 12.62 -2.97 -17.66
C THR A 221 13.24 -3.90 -16.62
N MET A 222 14.53 -3.70 -16.32
CA MET A 222 15.21 -4.46 -15.27
C MET A 222 14.50 -4.28 -13.91
N HIS A 223 14.07 -3.06 -13.59
CA HIS A 223 13.34 -2.75 -12.36
C HIS A 223 12.04 -3.56 -12.25
N THR A 224 11.19 -3.53 -13.29
CA THR A 224 9.94 -4.30 -13.36
C THR A 224 10.19 -5.80 -13.22
N LYS A 225 11.24 -6.34 -13.86
CA LYS A 225 11.60 -7.76 -13.75
C LYS A 225 11.98 -8.15 -12.33
N ILE A 226 12.82 -7.35 -11.66
CA ILE A 226 13.24 -7.59 -10.27
C ILE A 226 12.03 -7.56 -9.35
N VAL A 227 11.20 -6.52 -9.45
CA VAL A 227 10.03 -6.34 -8.58
C VAL A 227 9.06 -7.52 -8.73
N LEU A 228 8.72 -7.91 -9.96
CA LEU A 228 7.82 -9.03 -10.20
C LEU A 228 8.40 -10.36 -9.73
N SER A 229 9.70 -10.61 -9.97
CA SER A 229 10.33 -11.87 -9.56
C SER A 229 10.40 -12.00 -8.04
N VAL A 230 10.82 -10.94 -7.33
CA VAL A 230 10.97 -10.95 -5.87
C VAL A 230 9.61 -11.00 -5.20
N THR A 231 8.64 -10.22 -5.68
CA THR A 231 7.26 -10.26 -5.19
C THR A 231 6.65 -11.65 -5.32
N THR A 232 6.76 -12.27 -6.49
CA THR A 232 6.21 -13.60 -6.73
C THR A 232 6.91 -14.64 -5.85
N PHE A 233 8.23 -14.57 -5.75
CA PHE A 233 9.01 -15.45 -4.89
C PHE A 233 8.56 -15.35 -3.42
N LEU A 234 8.47 -14.14 -2.87
CA LEU A 234 8.09 -13.94 -1.47
C LEU A 234 6.67 -14.42 -1.17
N ILE A 235 5.71 -14.18 -2.07
CA ILE A 235 4.32 -14.65 -1.90
C ILE A 235 4.26 -16.18 -1.94
N VAL A 236 4.89 -16.80 -2.93
CA VAL A 236 4.85 -18.27 -3.07
C VAL A 236 5.60 -18.94 -1.93
N PHE A 237 6.78 -18.43 -1.58
CA PHE A 237 7.57 -18.94 -0.47
C PHE A 237 6.85 -18.79 0.87
N GLY A 238 6.27 -17.62 1.12
CA GLY A 238 5.50 -17.37 2.34
C GLY A 238 4.27 -18.27 2.45
N MET A 239 3.51 -18.41 1.37
CA MET A 239 2.36 -19.33 1.30
C MET A 239 2.76 -20.76 1.62
N VAL A 240 3.84 -21.28 1.01
CA VAL A 240 4.29 -22.66 1.22
C VAL A 240 4.70 -22.88 2.68
N VAL A 241 5.51 -21.99 3.25
CA VAL A 241 5.98 -22.13 4.64
C VAL A 241 4.79 -22.08 5.62
N ILE A 242 3.91 -21.09 5.48
CA ILE A 242 2.75 -20.93 6.37
C ILE A 242 1.79 -22.11 6.25
N SER A 243 1.51 -22.58 5.02
CA SER A 243 0.62 -23.72 4.78
C SER A 243 1.17 -25.02 5.39
N LEU A 244 2.49 -25.26 5.31
CA LEU A 244 3.12 -26.46 5.86
C LEU A 244 3.16 -26.47 7.39
N VAL A 245 3.45 -25.32 8.00
CA VAL A 245 3.59 -25.21 9.46
C VAL A 245 2.23 -25.25 10.15
N GLU A 246 1.28 -24.45 9.69
CA GLU A 246 -0.04 -24.30 10.33
C GLU A 246 -1.06 -25.32 9.81
N ARG A 247 -0.72 -26.09 8.77
CA ARG A 247 -1.60 -27.07 8.11
C ARG A 247 -2.95 -26.48 7.68
N MET A 248 -2.91 -25.23 7.20
CA MET A 248 -4.10 -24.51 6.77
C MET A 248 -4.36 -24.61 5.26
N ASP A 249 -5.57 -24.26 4.85
CA ASP A 249 -5.99 -24.20 3.46
C ASP A 249 -5.12 -23.24 2.63
N ILE A 250 -4.91 -23.57 1.36
CA ILE A 250 -4.04 -22.80 0.44
C ILE A 250 -4.52 -21.36 0.32
N LEU A 251 -5.83 -21.10 0.33
CA LEU A 251 -6.37 -19.75 0.20
C LEU A 251 -5.99 -18.88 1.39
N SER A 252 -6.17 -19.39 2.62
CA SER A 252 -5.83 -18.68 3.85
C SER A 252 -4.31 -18.51 3.99
N ALA A 253 -3.50 -19.53 3.65
CA ALA A 253 -2.05 -19.42 3.64
C ALA A 253 -1.55 -18.39 2.61
N LEU A 254 -2.14 -18.37 1.41
CA LEU A 254 -1.83 -17.39 0.38
C LEU A 254 -2.22 -15.98 0.84
N PHE A 255 -3.40 -15.82 1.44
CA PHE A 255 -3.86 -14.55 1.98
C PHE A 255 -2.92 -14.04 3.07
N GLN A 256 -2.50 -14.90 4.01
CA GLN A 256 -1.55 -14.54 5.05
C GLN A 256 -0.19 -14.11 4.48
N SER A 257 0.28 -14.80 3.44
CA SER A 257 1.53 -14.41 2.78
C SER A 257 1.42 -13.09 2.00
N VAL A 258 0.26 -12.80 1.39
CA VAL A 258 0.02 -11.54 0.67
C VAL A 258 -0.17 -10.39 1.65
N THR A 259 -0.95 -10.58 2.72
CA THR A 259 -1.25 -9.54 3.72
C THR A 259 -0.02 -9.13 4.52
N ALA A 260 0.91 -10.07 4.74
CA ALA A 260 2.22 -9.79 5.34
C ALA A 260 3.01 -8.72 4.56
N ARG A 261 2.68 -8.42 3.31
CA ARG A 261 3.33 -7.34 2.55
C ARG A 261 2.64 -5.99 2.78
N THR A 262 2.57 -5.62 4.05
CA THR A 262 2.08 -4.32 4.56
C THR A 262 0.59 -4.05 4.32
N ALA A 263 -0.27 -5.06 4.20
CA ALA A 263 -1.69 -4.83 3.90
C ALA A 263 -2.63 -4.86 5.11
N GLY A 264 -2.30 -5.61 6.17
CA GLY A 264 -2.98 -5.52 7.48
C GLY A 264 -4.35 -6.20 7.61
N PHE A 265 -4.90 -6.84 6.56
CA PHE A 265 -6.15 -7.60 6.67
C PHE A 265 -5.94 -8.96 7.32
N ASN A 266 -6.93 -9.40 8.10
CA ASN A 266 -6.95 -10.71 8.76
C ASN A 266 -8.11 -11.56 8.25
N THR A 267 -7.83 -12.76 7.75
CA THR A 267 -8.85 -13.81 7.46
C THR A 267 -8.86 -14.91 8.52
N ILE A 268 -7.87 -14.90 9.39
CA ILE A 268 -7.70 -15.77 10.55
C ILE A 268 -7.18 -14.93 11.71
N ASP A 269 -7.40 -15.40 12.93
CA ASP A 269 -6.82 -14.76 14.10
C ASP A 269 -5.29 -14.94 14.08
N THR A 270 -4.59 -13.84 13.81
CA THR A 270 -3.12 -13.81 13.78
C THR A 270 -2.54 -14.20 15.15
N GLY A 271 -3.24 -13.92 16.27
CA GLY A 271 -2.81 -14.29 17.62
C GLY A 271 -2.80 -15.80 17.88
N SER A 272 -3.53 -16.58 17.08
CA SER A 272 -3.61 -18.04 17.19
C SER A 272 -2.50 -18.78 16.44
N LEU A 273 -1.69 -18.07 15.64
CA LEU A 273 -0.58 -18.68 14.89
C LEU A 273 0.54 -19.16 15.81
N SER A 274 1.25 -20.20 15.38
CA SER A 274 2.44 -20.65 16.12
C SER A 274 3.51 -19.56 16.20
N THR A 275 4.34 -19.61 17.25
CA THR A 275 5.45 -18.66 17.44
C THR A 275 6.40 -18.64 16.24
N PHE A 276 6.62 -19.78 15.58
CA PHE A 276 7.42 -19.85 14.36
C PHE A 276 6.76 -19.07 13.22
N SER A 277 5.48 -19.29 12.97
CA SER A 277 4.74 -18.57 11.91
C SER A 277 4.67 -17.07 12.19
N LEU A 278 4.46 -16.65 13.44
CA LEU A 278 4.50 -15.24 13.83
C LEU A 278 5.85 -14.60 13.53
N PHE A 279 6.94 -15.24 13.97
CA PHE A 279 8.30 -14.77 13.68
C PHE A 279 8.56 -14.70 12.17
N PHE A 280 8.11 -15.69 11.42
CA PHE A 280 8.26 -15.73 9.98
C PHE A 280 7.44 -14.64 9.26
N VAL A 281 6.20 -14.38 9.70
CA VAL A 281 5.37 -13.28 9.19
C VAL A 281 6.02 -11.93 9.47
N VAL A 282 6.65 -11.74 10.64
CA VAL A 282 7.44 -10.52 10.93
C VAL A 282 8.59 -10.33 9.92
N LEU A 283 9.30 -11.40 9.56
CA LEU A 283 10.35 -11.33 8.53
C LEU A 283 9.79 -10.98 7.15
N LEU A 284 8.62 -11.52 6.79
CA LEU A 284 7.93 -11.17 5.55
C LEU A 284 7.47 -9.71 5.56
N MET A 285 6.94 -9.20 6.68
CA MET A 285 6.53 -7.81 6.84
C MET A 285 7.69 -6.82 6.77
N PHE A 286 8.88 -7.23 7.23
CA PHE A 286 10.09 -6.43 7.12
C PHE A 286 10.46 -6.16 5.64
N VAL A 287 10.33 -7.18 4.78
CA VAL A 287 10.46 -7.03 3.32
C VAL A 287 9.12 -6.57 2.74
N GLY A 288 8.89 -5.27 2.82
CA GLY A 288 7.65 -4.64 2.43
C GLY A 288 7.43 -4.54 0.91
N ALA A 289 6.67 -3.52 0.51
CA ALA A 289 6.25 -3.34 -0.87
C ALA A 289 7.37 -2.77 -1.76
N SER A 290 7.10 -2.57 -3.04
CA SER A 290 8.11 -2.15 -4.02
C SER A 290 8.28 -0.61 -4.04
N PRO A 291 9.35 -0.05 -4.65
CA PRO A 291 9.51 1.40 -4.73
C PRO A 291 8.37 2.08 -5.50
N GLY A 292 7.98 3.28 -5.06
CA GLY A 292 6.86 4.01 -5.66
C GLY A 292 5.54 3.23 -5.63
N SER A 293 5.31 2.48 -4.55
CA SER A 293 4.06 1.77 -4.25
C SER A 293 3.39 2.36 -3.02
N THR A 294 2.21 1.85 -2.67
CA THR A 294 1.42 2.29 -1.52
C THR A 294 1.86 1.67 -0.19
N GLY A 295 2.68 0.62 -0.22
CA GLY A 295 3.12 -0.11 0.98
C GLY A 295 4.47 0.34 1.53
N GLY A 296 4.70 0.09 2.82
CA GLY A 296 5.89 0.48 3.58
C GLY A 296 7.06 -0.52 3.52
N GLY A 297 7.92 -0.47 4.55
CA GLY A 297 9.01 -1.42 4.79
C GLY A 297 10.25 -1.27 3.92
N ILE A 298 11.20 -2.21 4.08
CA ILE A 298 12.36 -2.28 3.19
C ILE A 298 11.89 -2.76 1.83
N LYS A 299 12.17 -1.95 0.81
CA LYS A 299 11.66 -2.21 -0.53
C LYS A 299 12.22 -3.49 -1.12
N THR A 300 11.40 -4.21 -1.88
CA THR A 300 11.78 -5.46 -2.57
C THR A 300 13.06 -5.34 -3.39
N THR A 301 13.29 -4.19 -4.03
CA THR A 301 14.51 -3.91 -4.80
C THR A 301 15.74 -3.74 -3.92
N THR A 302 15.59 -3.20 -2.71
CA THR A 302 16.68 -3.04 -1.73
C THR A 302 17.12 -4.41 -1.24
N THR A 303 16.17 -5.26 -0.84
CA THR A 303 16.44 -6.65 -0.46
C THR A 303 17.13 -7.43 -1.58
N PHE A 304 16.66 -7.27 -2.82
CA PHE A 304 17.29 -7.89 -3.98
C PHE A 304 18.72 -7.39 -4.21
N ALA A 305 18.96 -6.08 -4.09
CA ALA A 305 20.27 -5.48 -4.28
C ALA A 305 21.27 -5.97 -3.23
N ILE A 306 20.86 -6.05 -1.96
CA ILE A 306 21.67 -6.58 -0.86
C ILE A 306 21.98 -8.06 -1.10
N TRP A 307 20.96 -8.86 -1.40
CA TRP A 307 21.13 -10.29 -1.68
C TRP A 307 22.08 -10.53 -2.86
N LEU A 308 21.90 -9.81 -3.95
CA LEU A 308 22.76 -9.91 -5.13
C LEU A 308 24.20 -9.51 -4.80
N SER A 309 24.40 -8.45 -4.01
CA SER A 309 25.72 -8.00 -3.58
C SER A 309 26.44 -9.09 -2.78
N LEU A 310 25.77 -9.70 -1.79
CA LEU A 310 26.31 -10.79 -0.97
C LEU A 310 26.68 -12.01 -1.81
N MET A 311 25.81 -12.42 -2.72
CA MET A 311 26.10 -13.54 -3.63
C MET A 311 27.27 -13.22 -4.57
N SER A 312 27.34 -12.00 -5.08
CA SER A 312 28.40 -11.57 -5.98
C SER A 312 29.76 -11.57 -5.28
N LEU A 313 29.81 -11.13 -4.02
CA LEU A 313 30.99 -11.22 -3.17
C LEU A 313 31.38 -12.68 -2.91
N ALA A 314 30.43 -13.55 -2.54
CA ALA A 314 30.69 -14.96 -2.26
C ALA A 314 31.26 -15.73 -3.47
N PHE A 315 30.82 -15.38 -4.69
CA PHE A 315 31.27 -16.03 -5.93
C PHE A 315 32.36 -15.24 -6.68
N GLY A 316 32.87 -14.13 -6.12
CA GLY A 316 33.88 -13.29 -6.76
C GLY A 316 33.45 -12.67 -8.10
N LYS A 317 32.15 -12.43 -8.29
CA LYS A 317 31.56 -11.86 -9.52
C LYS A 317 31.12 -10.42 -9.31
N GLN A 318 30.92 -9.70 -10.41
CA GLN A 318 30.30 -8.37 -10.37
C GLN A 318 28.78 -8.49 -10.17
N PRO A 319 28.15 -7.61 -9.37
CA PRO A 319 26.71 -7.63 -9.13
C PRO A 319 25.94 -7.27 -10.40
N ALA A 320 25.49 -8.32 -11.09
CA ALA A 320 24.76 -8.23 -12.34
C ALA A 320 23.51 -9.12 -12.30
N ALA A 321 22.38 -8.56 -12.75
CA ALA A 321 21.12 -9.27 -12.89
C ALA A 321 20.49 -8.96 -14.25
N PHE A 322 19.77 -9.92 -14.84
CA PHE A 322 19.12 -9.76 -16.15
C PHE A 322 20.04 -9.21 -17.26
N LYS A 323 21.30 -9.67 -17.28
CA LYS A 323 22.37 -9.24 -18.21
C LYS A 323 22.75 -7.75 -18.10
N ARG A 324 22.53 -7.12 -16.93
CA ARG A 324 22.89 -5.72 -16.66
C ARG A 324 23.57 -5.61 -15.29
N ARG A 325 24.62 -4.78 -15.22
CA ARG A 325 25.32 -4.46 -13.96
C ARG A 325 24.50 -3.48 -13.14
N ILE A 326 24.47 -3.69 -11.82
CA ILE A 326 23.88 -2.73 -10.88
C ILE A 326 24.95 -1.69 -10.52
N PRO A 327 24.66 -0.37 -10.61
CA PRO A 327 25.58 0.68 -10.21
C PRO A 327 25.91 0.60 -8.70
N GLU A 328 27.15 0.92 -8.33
CA GLU A 328 27.62 0.90 -6.94
C GLU A 328 26.84 1.89 -6.06
N ASP A 329 26.49 3.07 -6.58
CA ASP A 329 25.64 4.04 -5.88
C ASP A 329 24.29 3.46 -5.46
N SER A 330 23.71 2.56 -6.26
CA SER A 330 22.45 1.90 -5.95
C SER A 330 22.61 0.87 -4.84
N LEU A 331 23.76 0.19 -4.78
CA LEU A 331 24.10 -0.75 -3.71
C LEU A 331 24.35 0.00 -2.39
N LEU A 332 25.11 1.09 -2.44
CA LEU A 332 25.37 1.93 -1.25
C LEU A 332 24.07 2.49 -0.67
N LYS A 333 23.17 3.02 -1.52
CA LYS A 333 21.83 3.44 -1.09
C LYS A 333 21.02 2.30 -0.47
N ALA A 334 21.13 1.08 -1.01
CA ALA A 334 20.43 -0.07 -0.45
C ALA A 334 20.93 -0.42 0.96
N PHE A 335 22.24 -0.36 1.21
CA PHE A 335 22.82 -0.53 2.55
C PHE A 335 22.44 0.61 3.50
N GLN A 336 22.40 1.86 3.03
CA GLN A 336 21.96 3.03 3.83
C GLN A 336 20.49 2.96 4.25
N VAL A 337 19.63 2.31 3.47
CA VAL A 337 18.22 2.10 3.84
C VAL A 337 18.04 0.95 4.84
N LEU A 338 19.00 0.01 4.89
CA LEU A 338 18.98 -1.12 5.81
C LEU A 338 19.49 -0.77 7.21
N MET A 339 20.53 0.09 7.28
CA MET A 339 21.15 0.54 8.53
C MET A 339 20.40 1.72 9.15
#